data_AF-A0AAV3M565-F1
#
_entry.id   AF-A0AAV3M565-F1
#
_cell.length_a   1.000
_cell.length_b   1.000
_cell.length_c   1.000
_cell.angle_alpha   90.00
_cell.angle_beta   90.00
_cell.angle_gamma   90.00
#
_symmetry.space_group_name_H-M   'P 1'
#
loop_
_entity.id
_entity.type
_entity.pdbx_description
1 polymer ?
#
loop_
_entity_poly.entity_id
_entity_poly.type
_entity_poly.pdbx_seq_one_letter_code
_entity_poly.pdbx_strand_id
1 'polypeptide(L)' 'MTTTEIAQAISVSERVYSHYEEGSVSIYIEHLVALSSILKIDLQLFFEAYLNPEK' A
#
# COMPACT_ATOMS: atom_id res chain seq x y z
N MET A 1 -3.38 -10.67 -5.94
CA MET A 1 -4.52 -9.96 -5.37
C MET A 1 -4.97 -8.92 -6.38
N THR A 2 -6.27 -8.66 -6.49
CA THR A 2 -6.83 -7.57 -7.30
C THR A 2 -6.82 -6.25 -6.51
N THR A 3 -6.92 -5.11 -7.20
CA THR A 3 -7.08 -3.78 -6.58
C THR A 3 -8.25 -3.78 -5.58
N THR A 4 -9.39 -4.38 -5.95
CA THR A 4 -10.56 -4.53 -5.08
C THR A 4 -10.27 -5.35 -3.82
N GLU A 5 -9.56 -6.48 -3.96
CA GLU A 5 -9.21 -7.35 -2.82
C GLU A 5 -8.30 -6.63 -1.82
N ILE A 6 -7.31 -5.86 -2.30
CA ILE A 6 -6.43 -5.11 -1.41
C ILE A 6 -7.18 -3.96 -0.74
N ALA A 7 -7.98 -3.20 -1.49
CA ALA A 7 -8.78 -2.11 -0.95
C ALA A 7 -9.69 -2.59 0.20
N GLN A 8 -10.37 -3.72 0.00
CA GLN A 8 -11.18 -4.36 1.05
C GLN A 8 -10.34 -4.79 2.25
N ALA A 9 -9.16 -5.38 2.02
CA ALA A 9 -8.30 -5.87 3.09
C ALA A 9 -7.77 -4.76 4.01
N ILE A 10 -7.61 -3.53 3.49
CA ILE A 10 -7.23 -2.35 4.28
C ILE A 10 -8.40 -1.41 4.61
N SER A 11 -9.65 -1.86 4.38
CA SER A 11 -10.88 -1.11 4.69
C SER A 11 -10.99 0.27 4.03
N VAL A 12 -10.52 0.39 2.79
CA VAL A 12 -10.72 1.60 1.95
C VAL A 12 -11.57 1.28 0.73
N SER A 13 -12.11 2.32 0.07
CA SER A 13 -12.76 2.13 -1.22
C SER A 13 -11.74 1.80 -2.31
N GLU A 14 -12.15 1.01 -3.32
CA GLU A 14 -11.31 0.69 -4.48
C GLU A 14 -10.75 1.95 -5.13
N ARG A 15 -11.57 2.99 -5.28
CA ARG A 15 -11.14 4.30 -5.81
C ARG A 15 -9.99 4.91 -5.02
N VAL A 16 -10.04 4.86 -3.70
CA VAL A 16 -8.96 5.39 -2.84
C VAL A 16 -7.69 4.57 -3.04
N TYR A 17 -7.80 3.25 -3.08
CA TYR A 17 -6.66 2.38 -3.29
C TYR A 17 -6.04 2.55 -4.69
N SER A 18 -6.85 2.73 -5.74
CA SER A 18 -6.34 3.06 -7.09
C SER A 18 -5.49 4.33 -7.09
N HIS A 19 -5.90 5.37 -6.34
CA HIS A 19 -5.09 6.58 -6.22
C HIS A 19 -3.75 6.36 -5.47
N TYR A 20 -3.70 5.39 -4.54
CA TYR A 20 -2.42 4.95 -3.96
C TYR A 20 -1.55 4.24 -4.98
N GLU A 21 -2.11 3.32 -5.78
CA GLU A 21 -1.37 2.59 -6.82
C GLU A 21 -0.83 3.53 -7.92
N GLU A 22 -1.60 4.55 -8.28
CA GLU A 22 -1.22 5.60 -9.23
C GLU A 22 -0.18 6.58 -8.66
N GLY A 23 0.03 6.61 -7.35
CA GLY A 23 0.85 7.63 -6.68
C GLY A 23 0.25 9.03 -6.73
N SER A 24 -1.05 9.18 -7.04
CA SER A 24 -1.72 10.47 -7.14
C SER A 24 -2.08 11.06 -5.77
N VAL A 25 -2.14 10.22 -4.73
CA VAL A 25 -2.27 10.63 -3.33
C VAL A 25 -1.32 9.84 -2.44
N SER A 26 -0.86 10.44 -1.35
CA SER A 26 -0.03 9.75 -0.37
C SER A 26 -0.84 8.70 0.40
N ILE A 27 -0.25 7.52 0.58
CA ILE A 27 -0.81 6.46 1.42
C ILE A 27 -0.66 6.80 2.91
N TYR A 28 -1.71 6.57 3.70
CA TYR A 28 -1.66 6.74 5.14
C TYR A 28 -0.86 5.62 5.80
N ILE A 29 -0.16 5.94 6.89
CA ILE A 29 0.71 4.97 7.60
C ILE A 29 -0.06 3.77 8.13
N GLU A 30 -1.30 3.95 8.57
CA GLU A 30 -2.17 2.87 9.05
C GLU A 30 -2.47 1.84 7.94
N HIS A 31 -2.66 2.30 6.71
CA HIS A 31 -2.84 1.44 5.54
C HIS A 31 -1.56 0.70 5.18
N LEU A 32 -0.39 1.34 5.29
CA LEU A 32 0.90 0.67 5.09
C LEU A 32 1.15 -0.45 6.11
N VAL A 33 0.80 -0.24 7.38
CA VAL A 33 0.87 -1.26 8.44
C VAL A 33 -0.08 -2.43 8.17
N ALA A 34 -1.30 -2.13 7.69
CA ALA A 34 -2.22 -3.18 7.27
C ALA A 34 -1.67 -3.98 6.08
N LEU A 35 -1.13 -3.31 5.07
CA LEU A 35 -0.52 -3.94 3.89
C LEU A 35 0.68 -4.82 4.25
N SER A 36 1.55 -4.38 5.18
CA SER A 36 2.71 -5.19 5.60
C SER A 36 2.26 -6.52 6.21
N SER A 37 1.17 -6.50 6.97
CA SER A 37 0.55 -7.69 7.55
C SER A 37 -0.06 -8.62 6.49
N ILE A 38 -0.78 -8.05 5.51
CA ILE A 38 -1.43 -8.79 4.42
C ILE A 38 -0.39 -9.47 3.52
N LEU A 39 0.63 -8.71 3.12
CA LEU A 39 1.68 -9.15 2.20
C LEU A 39 2.77 -9.97 2.91
N LYS A 40 2.73 -10.06 4.25
CA LYS A 40 3.73 -10.76 5.08
C LYS A 40 5.15 -10.25 4.85
N ILE A 41 5.29 -8.93 4.76
CA ILE A 41 6.58 -8.24 4.59
C ILE A 41 6.84 -7.32 5.76
N ASP A 42 8.11 -6.97 5.98
CA ASP A 42 8.48 -5.92 6.91
C ASP A 42 8.00 -4.56 6.37
N LEU A 43 7.45 -3.73 7.25
CA LEU A 43 7.11 -2.34 6.93
C LEU A 43 8.34 -1.56 6.42
N GLN A 44 9.55 -1.91 6.89
CA GLN A 44 10.81 -1.35 6.41
C GLN A 44 10.97 -1.49 4.89
N LEU A 45 10.46 -2.57 4.29
CA LEU A 45 10.58 -2.81 2.85
C LEU A 45 9.87 -1.72 2.03
N PHE A 46 8.73 -1.20 2.50
CA PHE A 46 8.05 -0.09 1.85
C PHE A 46 8.88 1.20 1.87
N PHE A 47 9.54 1.48 2.99
CA PHE A 47 10.40 2.65 3.12
C PHE A 47 11.67 2.52 2.28
N GLU A 48 12.26 1.34 2.23
CA GLU A 48 13.42 1.07 1.38
C GLU A 48 13.10 1.26 -0.10
N ALA A 49 11.93 0.77 -0.55
CA ALA A 49 11.45 0.95 -1.91
C ALA A 49 11.18 2.43 -2.23
N TYR A 50 10.64 3.19 -1.27
CA TYR A 50 10.43 4.62 -1.42
C TYR A 50 11.74 5.43 -1.47
N LEU A 51 12.72 5.09 -0.62
CA LEU A 51 14.01 5.77 -0.55
C LEU A 51 14.95 5.39 -1.69
N ASN A 52 14.77 4.20 -2.29
CA ASN A 52 15.63 3.67 -3.34
C ASN A 52 14.79 3.13 -4.52
N PRO A 53 14.06 3.98 -5.25
CA PRO A 53 13.13 3.53 -6.29
C PRO A 53 13.81 2.93 -7.53
N GLU A 54 15.13 3.04 -7.66
CA GLU A 54 15.92 2.53 -8.80
C GLU A 54 16.54 1.14 -8.56
N LYS A 55 16.25 0.50 -7.42
CA LYS A 55 16.68 -0.88 -7.12
C LYS A 55 15.74 -1.95 -7.66
#